data_AF-A0A9D6RFC1-F1
#
_entry.id   AF-A0A9D6RFC1-F1
#
_cell.length_a   1.000
_cell.length_b   1.000
_cell.length_c   1.000
_cell.angle_alpha   90.00
_cell.angle_beta   90.00
_cell.angle_gamma   90.00
#
_symmetry.space_group_name_H-M   'P 1'
#
loop_
_entity.id
_entity.type
_entity.pdbx_description
1 polymer ?
#
loop_
_entity_poly.entity_id
_entity_poly.type
_entity_poly.pdbx_seq_one_letter_code
_entity_poly.pdbx_strand_id
1 'polypeptide(L)'
;MVAVPSAQELRGAIGLLAERLGYGKLHDRLVRLNAFVSRRKPASPELLADRIYNLSGGLRLQVPATLAFHTVWSETFAGAIGEENDKKLEGIADRINATLTADERGVRDGREAELDAAIGEYERVLAAAIGPDAARLDMVLKAVPAVVERLRARPLPDVAPPSATTAKTTPTAETAPAE
;
A
#
# COMPACT_ATOMS: atom_id res chain seq x y z
N MET A 1 15.04 -8.21 -8.25
CA MET A 1 14.05 -9.22 -7.73
C MET A 1 13.27 -8.56 -6.60
N VAL A 2 11.94 -8.58 -6.63
CA VAL A 2 11.11 -7.94 -5.59
C VAL A 2 11.22 -8.72 -4.28
N ALA A 3 11.19 -8.02 -3.15
CA ALA A 3 11.20 -8.63 -1.83
C ALA A 3 9.91 -9.43 -1.59
N VAL A 4 10.02 -10.47 -0.76
CA VAL A 4 8.87 -11.29 -0.39
C VAL A 4 8.29 -10.70 0.90
N PRO A 5 7.00 -10.35 0.94
CA PRO A 5 6.37 -9.93 2.18
C PRO A 5 6.29 -11.11 3.15
N SER A 6 6.48 -10.81 4.43
CA SER A 6 6.22 -11.71 5.54
C SER A 6 4.72 -11.99 5.68
N ALA A 7 4.38 -13.05 6.42
CA ALA A 7 2.99 -13.34 6.75
C ALA A 7 2.31 -12.18 7.51
N GLN A 8 3.05 -11.47 8.36
CA GLN A 8 2.53 -10.31 9.10
C GLN A 8 2.24 -9.14 8.15
N GLU A 9 3.13 -8.84 7.21
CA GLU A 9 2.90 -7.80 6.20
C GLU A 9 1.68 -8.14 5.32
N LEU A 10 1.52 -9.41 4.93
CA LEU A 10 0.33 -9.81 4.16
C LEU A 10 -0.96 -9.73 4.98
N ARG A 11 -0.93 -10.07 6.28
CA ARG A 11 -2.07 -9.86 7.17
C ARG A 11 -2.44 -8.40 7.28
N GLY A 12 -1.45 -7.50 7.43
CA GLY A 12 -1.66 -6.06 7.42
C GLY A 12 -2.32 -5.59 6.11
N ALA A 13 -1.82 -6.06 4.97
CA ALA A 13 -2.38 -5.71 3.66
C ALA A 13 -3.85 -6.16 3.50
N ILE A 14 -4.16 -7.39 3.89
CA ILE A 14 -5.53 -7.91 3.86
C ILE A 14 -6.44 -7.18 4.88
N GLY A 15 -5.91 -6.80 6.04
CA GLY A 15 -6.59 -5.97 7.03
C GLY A 15 -7.02 -4.62 6.44
N LEU A 16 -6.08 -3.88 5.84
CA LEU A 16 -6.37 -2.60 5.20
C LEU A 16 -7.37 -2.73 4.04
N LEU A 17 -7.26 -3.78 3.23
CA LEU A 17 -8.26 -4.08 2.20
C LEU A 17 -9.64 -4.36 2.79
N ALA A 18 -9.70 -5.10 3.89
CA ALA A 18 -10.96 -5.43 4.56
C ALA A 18 -11.59 -4.21 5.22
N GLU A 19 -10.80 -3.29 5.76
CA GLU A 19 -11.25 -2.00 6.29
C GLU A 19 -11.82 -1.10 5.19
N ARG A 20 -11.10 -0.98 4.06
CA ARG A 20 -11.48 -0.04 2.99
C ARG A 20 -12.64 -0.54 2.13
N LEU A 21 -12.71 -1.83 1.83
CA LEU A 21 -13.76 -2.43 1.00
C LEU A 21 -14.91 -3.01 1.82
N GLY A 22 -14.67 -3.33 3.09
CA GLY A 22 -15.51 -4.23 3.88
C GLY A 22 -15.14 -5.71 3.65
N TYR A 23 -14.93 -6.46 4.74
CA TYR A 23 -14.44 -7.84 4.70
C TYR A 23 -15.26 -8.78 3.80
N GLY A 24 -16.60 -8.67 3.81
CA GLY A 24 -17.46 -9.48 2.95
C GLY A 24 -17.23 -9.20 1.45
N LYS A 25 -17.12 -7.92 1.07
CA LYS A 25 -16.87 -7.54 -0.32
C LYS A 25 -15.47 -7.95 -0.78
N LEU A 26 -14.46 -7.81 0.08
CA LEU A 26 -13.11 -8.30 -0.18
C LEU A 26 -13.11 -9.81 -0.47
N HIS A 27 -13.71 -10.60 0.40
CA HIS A 27 -13.81 -12.04 0.22
C HIS A 27 -14.48 -12.40 -1.12
N ASP A 28 -15.63 -11.80 -1.41
CA ASP A 28 -16.37 -12.08 -2.64
C ASP A 28 -15.60 -11.65 -3.88
N ARG A 29 -14.85 -10.55 -3.82
CA ARG A 29 -13.96 -10.11 -4.89
C ARG A 29 -12.85 -11.12 -5.15
N LEU A 30 -12.20 -11.63 -4.11
CA LEU A 30 -11.16 -12.65 -4.23
C LEU A 30 -11.71 -13.97 -4.80
N VAL A 31 -12.92 -14.39 -4.39
CA VAL A 31 -13.60 -15.55 -4.98
C VAL A 31 -13.87 -15.34 -6.47
N ARG A 32 -14.39 -14.16 -6.86
CA ARG A 32 -14.66 -13.84 -8.28
C ARG A 32 -13.39 -13.83 -9.14
N LEU A 33 -12.26 -13.47 -8.55
CA LEU A 33 -10.95 -13.51 -9.20
C LEU A 33 -10.27 -14.90 -9.12
N ASN A 34 -10.99 -15.93 -8.66
CA ASN A 34 -10.50 -17.29 -8.52
C ASN A 34 -9.28 -17.45 -7.60
N ALA A 35 -9.13 -16.59 -6.59
CA ALA A 35 -8.04 -16.70 -5.61
C ALA A 35 -8.07 -18.05 -4.86
N PHE A 36 -9.26 -18.60 -4.66
CA PHE A 36 -9.50 -19.92 -4.08
C PHE A 36 -10.90 -20.43 -4.46
N VAL A 37 -11.08 -21.75 -4.42
CA VAL A 37 -12.33 -22.42 -4.81
C VAL A 37 -13.37 -22.42 -3.69
N SER A 38 -12.94 -22.40 -2.43
CA SER A 38 -13.85 -22.48 -1.28
C SER A 38 -14.64 -21.18 -1.11
N ARG A 39 -15.97 -21.28 -1.21
CA ARG A 39 -16.89 -20.16 -0.93
C ARG A 39 -17.11 -19.93 0.56
N ARG A 40 -16.63 -20.81 1.43
CA ARG A 40 -16.74 -20.63 2.88
C ARG A 40 -15.83 -19.49 3.31
N LYS A 41 -16.46 -18.37 3.65
CA LYS A 41 -15.79 -17.18 4.19
C LYS A 41 -15.08 -17.53 5.50
N PRO A 42 -13.77 -17.24 5.64
CA PRO A 42 -13.07 -17.36 6.91
C PRO A 42 -13.70 -16.47 7.98
N ALA A 43 -13.50 -16.79 9.26
CA ALA A 43 -14.10 -16.03 10.36
C ALA A 43 -13.53 -14.61 10.48
N SER A 44 -12.30 -14.37 10.02
CA SER A 44 -11.62 -13.09 10.14
C SER A 44 -10.69 -12.81 8.95
N PRO A 45 -10.32 -11.52 8.71
CA PRO A 45 -9.35 -11.13 7.69
C PRO A 45 -7.98 -11.81 7.84
N GLU A 46 -7.53 -12.09 9.06
CA GLU A 46 -6.24 -12.74 9.33
C GLU A 46 -6.24 -14.19 8.80
N LEU A 47 -7.33 -14.92 9.00
CA LEU A 47 -7.48 -16.28 8.46
C LEU A 47 -7.58 -16.28 6.92
N LEU A 48 -8.15 -15.22 6.34
CA LEU A 48 -8.13 -15.02 4.90
C LEU A 48 -6.71 -14.76 4.40
N ALA A 49 -5.94 -13.92 5.10
CA ALA A 49 -4.56 -13.63 4.77
C ALA A 49 -3.68 -14.88 4.84
N ASP A 50 -3.81 -15.70 5.89
CA ASP A 50 -3.08 -16.97 6.02
C ASP A 50 -3.40 -17.92 4.86
N ARG A 51 -4.67 -17.98 4.43
CA ARG A 51 -5.07 -18.75 3.25
C ARG A 51 -4.39 -18.24 1.98
N ILE A 52 -4.43 -16.92 1.73
CA ILE A 52 -3.78 -16.32 0.56
C ILE A 52 -2.27 -16.54 0.61
N TYR A 53 -1.64 -16.37 1.78
CA TYR A 53 -0.20 -16.60 1.98
C TYR A 53 0.19 -18.02 1.58
N ASN A 54 -0.53 -19.02 2.08
CA ASN A 54 -0.24 -20.42 1.78
C ASN A 54 -0.47 -20.78 0.31
N LEU A 55 -1.58 -20.32 -0.29
CA LEU A 55 -1.90 -20.61 -1.69
C LEU A 55 -0.95 -19.94 -2.68
N SER A 56 -0.45 -18.75 -2.33
CA SER A 56 0.47 -17.98 -3.16
C SER A 56 1.96 -18.30 -2.93
N GLY A 57 2.28 -19.15 -1.94
CA GLY A 57 3.66 -19.36 -1.49
C GLY A 57 4.31 -18.08 -0.98
N GLY A 58 3.56 -17.25 -0.25
CA GLY A 58 3.97 -15.91 0.18
C GLY A 58 4.10 -14.93 -0.99
N LEU A 59 3.19 -14.99 -1.96
CA LEU A 59 3.20 -14.22 -3.22
C LEU A 59 4.38 -14.51 -4.16
N ARG A 60 5.15 -15.57 -3.91
CA ARG A 60 6.26 -16.00 -4.79
C ARG A 60 5.78 -16.71 -6.04
N LEU A 61 4.64 -17.39 -5.97
CA LEU A 61 4.10 -18.19 -7.05
C LEU A 61 3.22 -17.34 -7.97
N GLN A 62 3.34 -17.52 -9.28
CA GLN A 62 2.47 -16.88 -10.27
C GLN A 62 1.16 -17.66 -10.42
N VAL A 63 0.33 -17.59 -9.38
CA VAL A 63 -0.93 -18.35 -9.25
C VAL A 63 -2.12 -17.41 -9.07
N PRO A 64 -3.36 -17.88 -9.27
CA PRO A 64 -4.56 -17.04 -9.13
C PRO A 64 -4.65 -16.28 -7.82
N ALA A 65 -4.21 -16.86 -6.69
CA ALA A 65 -4.19 -16.18 -5.39
C ALA A 65 -3.30 -14.92 -5.40
N THR A 66 -2.12 -15.01 -6.00
CA THR A 66 -1.17 -13.89 -6.13
C THR A 66 -1.74 -12.81 -7.03
N LEU A 67 -2.23 -13.19 -8.21
CA LEU A 67 -2.80 -12.25 -9.18
C LEU A 67 -4.02 -11.53 -8.60
N ALA A 68 -4.94 -12.28 -7.98
CA ALA A 68 -6.12 -11.70 -7.36
C ALA A 68 -5.77 -10.72 -6.25
N PHE A 69 -4.78 -11.04 -5.41
CA PHE A 69 -4.29 -10.11 -4.38
C PHE A 69 -3.77 -8.80 -5.00
N HIS A 70 -2.86 -8.88 -5.97
CA HIS A 70 -2.28 -7.68 -6.59
C HIS A 70 -3.32 -6.85 -7.36
N THR A 71 -4.28 -7.50 -8.02
CA THR A 71 -5.39 -6.82 -8.68
C THR A 71 -6.22 -6.04 -7.66
N VAL A 72 -6.67 -6.67 -6.58
CA VAL A 72 -7.49 -6.00 -5.56
C VAL A 72 -6.71 -4.89 -4.86
N TRP A 73 -5.42 -5.12 -4.56
CA TRP A 73 -4.54 -4.09 -3.99
C TRP A 73 -4.45 -2.86 -4.90
N SER A 74 -4.12 -3.07 -6.17
CA SER A 74 -3.94 -1.99 -7.14
C SER A 74 -5.25 -1.23 -7.38
N GLU A 75 -6.37 -1.93 -7.55
CA GLU A 75 -7.71 -1.32 -7.71
C GLU A 75 -8.10 -0.47 -6.50
N THR A 76 -7.67 -0.84 -5.30
CA THR A 76 -8.05 -0.16 -4.06
C THR A 76 -7.23 1.12 -3.80
N PHE A 77 -5.94 1.10 -4.12
CA PHE A 77 -5.02 2.17 -3.72
C PHE A 77 -4.49 3.02 -4.89
N ALA A 78 -4.37 2.48 -6.11
CA ALA A 78 -3.77 3.21 -7.22
C ALA A 78 -4.55 4.48 -7.59
N GLY A 79 -5.89 4.43 -7.54
CA GLY A 79 -6.73 5.59 -7.87
C GLY A 79 -6.60 6.77 -6.89
N ALA A 80 -6.02 6.56 -5.70
CA ALA A 80 -5.89 7.60 -4.67
C ALA A 80 -4.60 8.42 -4.76
N ILE A 81 -3.59 7.95 -5.50
CA ILE A 81 -2.28 8.59 -5.58
C ILE A 81 -2.34 9.84 -6.47
N GLY A 82 -2.96 9.74 -7.65
CA GLY A 82 -3.15 10.86 -8.58
C GLY A 82 -1.89 11.18 -9.40
N GLU A 83 -2.08 11.77 -10.58
CA GLU A 83 -1.02 11.91 -11.61
C GLU A 83 0.18 12.76 -11.15
N GLU A 84 -0.05 13.81 -10.35
CA GLU A 84 1.03 14.66 -9.84
C GLU A 84 1.94 13.88 -8.87
N ASN A 85 1.34 13.13 -7.95
CA ASN A 85 2.10 12.30 -7.02
C ASN A 85 2.77 11.14 -7.76
N ASP A 86 2.15 10.55 -8.78
CA ASP A 86 2.78 9.49 -9.59
C ASP A 86 4.07 9.98 -10.25
N LYS A 87 4.06 11.16 -10.89
CA LYS A 87 5.27 11.77 -11.47
C LYS A 87 6.35 12.04 -10.43
N LYS A 88 5.95 12.52 -9.25
CA LYS A 88 6.88 12.76 -8.14
C LYS A 88 7.49 11.46 -7.62
N LEU A 89 6.67 10.41 -7.47
CA LEU A 89 7.11 9.09 -7.02
C LEU A 89 8.05 8.44 -8.04
N GLU A 90 7.80 8.61 -9.34
CA GLU A 90 8.71 8.15 -10.40
C GLU A 90 10.10 8.77 -10.27
N GLY A 91 10.19 10.10 -10.13
CA GLY A 91 11.48 10.78 -9.93
C GLY A 91 12.20 10.39 -8.63
N ILE A 92 11.46 10.07 -7.56
CA ILE A 92 12.05 9.55 -6.31
C ILE A 92 12.50 8.09 -6.49
N ALA A 93 11.76 7.27 -7.23
CA ALA A 93 12.15 5.90 -7.55
C ALA A 93 13.46 5.85 -8.34
N ASP A 94 13.65 6.74 -9.31
CA ASP A 94 14.91 6.87 -10.04
C ASP A 94 16.08 7.21 -9.12
N ARG A 95 15.87 8.11 -8.15
CA ARG A 95 16.87 8.43 -7.12
C ARG A 95 17.19 7.22 -6.24
N ILE A 96 16.18 6.46 -5.80
CA ILE A 96 16.38 5.22 -5.04
C ILE A 96 17.24 4.26 -5.88
N ASN A 97 16.85 4.00 -7.12
CA ASN A 97 17.55 3.08 -8.03
C ASN A 97 19.01 3.51 -8.28
N ALA A 98 19.28 4.82 -8.38
CA ALA A 98 20.63 5.37 -8.54
C ALA A 98 21.56 5.11 -7.34
N THR A 99 21.01 4.80 -6.16
CA THR A 99 21.79 4.44 -4.96
C THR A 99 22.05 2.94 -4.82
N LEU A 100 21.41 2.10 -5.63
CA LEU A 100 21.53 0.65 -5.57
C LEU A 100 22.68 0.12 -6.44
N THR A 101 23.23 -1.03 -6.05
CA THR A 101 24.19 -1.78 -6.89
C THR A 101 23.54 -2.19 -8.21
N ALA A 102 24.36 -2.51 -9.22
CA ALA A 102 23.84 -2.88 -10.55
C ALA A 102 22.95 -4.14 -10.53
N ASP A 103 23.12 -5.02 -9.56
CA ASP A 103 22.29 -6.19 -9.32
C ASP A 103 21.11 -5.93 -8.36
N GLU A 104 20.97 -4.70 -7.86
CA GLU A 104 19.93 -4.22 -6.93
C GLU A 104 19.87 -5.00 -5.61
N ARG A 105 20.91 -5.78 -5.29
CA ARG A 105 20.99 -6.58 -4.06
C ARG A 105 21.54 -5.80 -2.88
N GLY A 106 22.23 -4.69 -3.14
CA GLY A 106 22.86 -3.86 -2.14
C GLY A 106 22.77 -2.38 -2.45
N VAL A 107 23.34 -1.58 -1.54
CA VAL A 107 23.49 -0.14 -1.66
C VAL A 107 24.92 0.15 -2.10
N ARG A 108 25.13 1.15 -2.96
CA ARG A 108 26.47 1.61 -3.33
C ARG A 108 27.13 2.27 -2.11
N ASP A 109 28.43 2.04 -1.94
CA ASP A 109 29.21 2.57 -0.82
C ASP A 109 29.05 4.10 -0.68
N GLY A 110 28.72 4.55 0.53
CA GLY A 110 28.57 5.97 0.85
C GLY A 110 27.25 6.61 0.40
N ARG A 111 26.31 5.83 -0.14
CA ARG A 111 24.99 6.30 -0.61
C ARG A 111 23.85 5.94 0.34
N GLU A 112 24.14 5.37 1.51
CA GLU A 112 23.15 4.90 2.48
C GLU A 112 22.25 6.02 3.00
N ALA A 113 22.83 7.18 3.32
CA ALA A 113 22.08 8.33 3.80
C ALA A 113 21.14 8.91 2.71
N GLU A 114 21.60 8.88 1.45
CA GLU A 114 20.79 9.32 0.31
C GLU A 114 19.64 8.36 0.04
N LEU A 115 19.90 7.05 0.11
CA LEU A 115 18.85 6.02 0.02
C LEU A 115 17.81 6.22 1.13
N ASP A 116 18.25 6.39 2.38
CA ASP A 116 17.36 6.59 3.53
C ASP A 116 16.51 7.85 3.40
N ALA A 117 17.07 8.93 2.86
CA ALA A 117 16.35 10.16 2.58
C ALA A 117 15.31 9.96 1.45
N ALA A 118 15.70 9.28 0.37
CA ALA A 118 14.80 9.02 -0.77
C ALA A 118 13.65 8.06 -0.39
N ILE A 119 13.93 7.00 0.37
CA ILE A 119 12.91 6.10 0.92
C ILE A 119 11.92 6.88 1.78
N GLY A 120 12.41 7.71 2.71
CA GLY A 120 11.55 8.51 3.59
C GLY A 120 10.76 9.59 2.86
N GLU A 121 11.26 10.11 1.74
CA GLU A 121 10.51 11.02 0.87
C GLU A 121 9.41 10.28 0.10
N TYR A 122 9.74 9.14 -0.53
CA TYR A 122 8.80 8.30 -1.27
C TYR A 122 7.63 7.89 -0.38
N GLU A 123 7.94 7.40 0.82
CA GLU A 123 6.94 6.93 1.76
C GLU A 123 6.01 8.04 2.23
N ARG A 124 6.54 9.26 2.49
CA ARG A 124 5.70 10.41 2.89
C ARG A 124 4.76 10.85 1.78
N VAL A 125 5.21 10.83 0.53
CA VAL A 125 4.35 11.17 -0.63
C VAL A 125 3.22 10.15 -0.75
N LEU A 126 3.51 8.85 -0.65
CA LEU A 126 2.46 7.82 -0.63
C LEU A 126 1.54 7.95 0.57
N ALA A 127 2.09 8.16 1.77
CA ALA A 127 1.31 8.22 3.01
C ALA A 127 0.31 9.38 3.01
N ALA A 128 0.66 10.51 2.38
CA ALA A 128 -0.28 11.62 2.19
C ALA A 128 -1.51 11.24 1.34
N ALA A 129 -1.36 10.29 0.41
CA ALA A 129 -2.44 9.85 -0.48
C ALA A 129 -3.24 8.66 0.07
N ILE A 130 -2.56 7.65 0.63
CA ILE A 130 -3.18 6.36 1.00
C ILE A 130 -3.08 6.00 2.49
N GLY A 131 -2.45 6.84 3.30
CA GLY A 131 -2.17 6.60 4.72
C GLY A 131 -0.85 5.86 4.96
N PRO A 132 -0.25 5.99 6.16
CA PRO A 132 1.10 5.50 6.45
C PRO A 132 1.24 3.97 6.33
N ASP A 133 0.28 3.21 6.85
CA ASP A 133 0.32 1.74 6.78
C ASP A 133 0.21 1.22 5.34
N ALA A 134 -0.71 1.78 4.55
CA ALA A 134 -0.89 1.41 3.16
C ALA A 134 0.34 1.78 2.32
N ALA A 135 0.94 2.96 2.57
CA ALA A 135 2.17 3.40 1.92
C ALA A 135 3.33 2.43 2.19
N ARG A 136 3.53 2.06 3.46
CA ARG A 136 4.57 1.10 3.86
C ARG A 136 4.41 -0.23 3.12
N LEU A 137 3.20 -0.78 3.15
CA LEU A 137 2.91 -2.08 2.53
C LEU A 137 3.00 -2.02 1.01
N ASP A 138 2.55 -0.93 0.39
CA ASP A 138 2.68 -0.73 -1.05
C ASP A 138 4.15 -0.73 -1.48
N MET A 139 5.02 -0.06 -0.73
CA MET A 139 6.46 -0.11 -0.97
C MET A 139 7.03 -1.52 -0.77
N VAL A 140 6.68 -2.22 0.30
CA VAL A 140 7.15 -3.60 0.56
C VAL A 140 6.77 -4.55 -0.57
N LEU A 141 5.57 -4.40 -1.14
CA LEU A 141 5.08 -5.24 -2.23
C LEU A 141 5.77 -5.00 -3.58
N LYS A 142 6.51 -3.88 -3.73
CA LYS A 142 7.12 -3.46 -5.00
C LYS A 142 8.64 -3.37 -4.95
N ALA A 143 9.22 -3.13 -3.77
CA ALA A 143 10.62 -2.80 -3.63
C ALA A 143 11.54 -4.04 -3.61
N VAL A 144 12.82 -3.81 -3.89
CA VAL A 144 13.88 -4.82 -3.77
C VAL A 144 14.26 -5.08 -2.30
N PRO A 145 14.87 -6.23 -1.97
CA PRO A 145 15.22 -6.59 -0.58
C PRO A 145 15.98 -5.51 0.18
N ALA A 146 16.98 -4.85 -0.44
CA ALA A 146 17.77 -3.81 0.22
C ALA A 146 16.91 -2.65 0.74
N VAL A 147 15.89 -2.26 -0.02
CA VAL A 147 14.94 -1.20 0.35
C VAL A 147 13.98 -1.70 1.42
N VAL A 148 13.49 -2.93 1.31
CA VAL A 148 12.56 -3.51 2.29
C VAL A 148 13.18 -3.68 3.67
N GLU A 149 14.44 -4.09 3.76
CA GLU A 149 15.14 -4.17 5.05
C GLU A 149 15.26 -2.79 5.71
N ARG A 150 15.56 -1.75 4.93
CA ARG A 150 15.57 -0.36 5.42
C ARG A 150 14.18 0.09 5.86
N LEU A 151 13.14 -0.27 5.13
CA LEU A 151 11.77 -0.01 5.55
C LEU A 151 11.52 -0.67 6.92
N ARG A 152 11.70 -1.99 7.05
CA ARG A 152 11.40 -2.71 8.31
C ARG A 152 12.14 -2.15 9.53
N ALA A 153 13.35 -1.60 9.35
CA ALA A 153 14.14 -0.99 10.42
C ALA A 153 13.65 0.41 10.86
N ARG A 154 12.75 1.04 10.10
CA ARG A 154 12.31 2.42 10.32
C ARG A 154 10.92 2.48 10.95
N PRO A 155 10.65 3.48 11.80
CA PRO A 155 9.28 3.76 12.24
C PRO A 155 8.41 4.17 11.05
N LEU A 156 7.10 3.99 11.19
CA LEU A 156 6.12 4.53 10.25
C LEU A 156 6.20 6.07 10.23
N PRO A 157 5.94 6.70 9.08
CA PRO A 157 5.98 8.15 8.96
C PRO A 157 4.80 8.75 9.73
N ASP A 158 5.08 9.77 10.53
CA ASP A 158 4.05 10.59 11.16
C ASP A 158 3.47 11.54 10.10
N VAL A 159 2.33 11.16 9.53
CA VAL A 159 1.62 11.96 8.54
C VAL A 159 0.22 12.20 9.08
N ALA A 160 -0.13 13.48 9.26
CA ALA A 160 -1.49 13.87 9.61
C ALA A 160 -2.47 13.31 8.55
N PRO A 161 -3.63 12.76 8.96
CA PRO A 161 -4.58 12.17 8.02
C PRO A 161 -4.94 13.20 6.94
N PRO A 162 -5.14 12.75 5.68
CA PRO A 162 -5.51 13.66 4.61
C PRO A 162 -6.77 14.40 5.05
N SER A 163 -6.63 15.71 5.23
CA SER A 163 -7.73 16.56 5.70
C SER A 163 -8.89 16.40 4.73
N ALA A 164 -10.01 15.89 5.23
CA ALA A 164 -11.27 15.94 4.52
C ALA A 164 -11.47 17.40 4.09
N THR A 165 -11.60 17.60 2.77
CA THR A 165 -11.97 18.88 2.17
C THR A 165 -13.02 19.56 3.04
N THR A 166 -12.66 20.69 3.63
CA THR A 166 -13.58 21.57 4.32
C THR A 166 -14.59 22.05 3.29
N ALA A 167 -15.76 21.41 3.29
CA ALA A 167 -16.94 21.95 2.65
C ALA A 167 -17.18 23.34 3.27
N LYS A 168 -16.91 24.39 2.49
CA LYS A 168 -17.38 25.75 2.78
C LYS A 168 -18.91 25.70 2.76
N THR A 169 -19.51 25.51 3.93
CA THR A 169 -20.93 25.84 4.14
C THR A 169 -21.03 27.36 4.21
N THR A 170 -21.41 27.96 3.08
CA THR A 170 -21.87 29.35 3.03
C THR A 170 -23.11 29.49 3.92
N PRO A 171 -23.16 30.41 4.90
CA PRO A 171 -24.40 30.68 5.60
C PRO A 171 -25.28 31.58 4.73
N THR A 172 -26.41 31.05 4.28
CA THR A 172 -27.53 31.82 3.74
C THR A 172 -28.12 32.67 4.86
N ALA A 173 -27.94 33.98 4.78
CA ALA A 173 -28.71 34.93 5.57
C ALA A 173 -30.07 35.12 4.88
N GLU A 174 -31.10 34.47 5.40
CA GLU A 174 -32.49 34.74 5.02
C GLU A 174 -33.11 35.72 6.02
N THR A 175 -33.53 36.85 5.45
CA THR A 175 -34.10 38.04 6.09
C THR A 175 -35.38 37.74 6.86
N ALA A 176 -35.43 38.16 8.13
CA ALA A 176 -36.66 38.22 8.92
C ALA A 176 -37.58 39.36 8.43
N PRO A 177 -38.91 39.18 8.39
CA PRO A 177 -39.83 40.29 8.14
C PRO A 177 -40.07 41.06 9.45
N ALA A 178 -40.05 42.39 9.35
CA ALA A 178 -40.57 43.30 10.36
C ALA A 178 -41.81 43.99 9.77
N GLU A 179 -42.89 43.93 10.54
CA GLU A 179 -44.12 44.76 10.59
C GLU A 179 -44.88 45.11 9.31
#